data_AF-A0A514C0G9-F1
#
_entry.id   AF-A0A514C0G9-F1
#
_cell.length_a   1.000
_cell.length_b   1.000
_cell.length_c   1.000
_cell.angle_alpha   90.00
_cell.angle_beta   90.00
_cell.angle_gamma   90.00
#
_symmetry.space_group_name_H-M   'P 1'
#
loop_
_entity.id
_entity.type
_entity.pdbx_description
1 polymer ?
#
loop_
_entity_poly.entity_id
_entity_poly.type
_entity_poly.pdbx_seq_one_letter_code
_entity_poly.pdbx_strand_id
1 'polypeptide(L)'
;MLMSLLLALFLQQGAGAVLAPGMTATPPSGRPFNACMRPLATDRATASSRITISCATVRNGVPDQCRLETGQDNPVRHRTAARCLAREYRFIDTATGQPANGGPVSIPISLSVQIQDPF
;
A
#
# COMPACT_ATOMS: atom_id res chain seq x y z
N MET A 1 8.57 -26.86 16.56
CA MET A 1 7.61 -26.84 15.44
C MET A 1 7.58 -25.41 14.91
N LEU A 2 8.03 -25.17 13.67
CA LEU A 2 7.97 -23.84 13.04
C LEU A 2 6.52 -23.58 12.59
N MET A 3 5.84 -22.62 13.21
CA MET A 3 4.55 -22.10 12.73
C MET A 3 4.77 -21.34 11.41
N SER A 4 4.24 -21.87 10.31
CA SER A 4 4.14 -21.16 9.04
C SER A 4 2.89 -20.28 9.04
N LEU A 5 3.08 -18.97 9.19
CA LEU A 5 2.02 -17.97 9.04
C LEU A 5 1.85 -17.67 7.53
N LEU A 6 0.79 -18.20 6.90
CA LEU A 6 0.49 -17.94 5.49
C LEU A 6 -0.52 -16.79 5.38
N LEU A 7 0.00 -15.58 5.17
CA LEU A 7 -0.77 -14.35 5.01
C LEU A 7 -1.32 -14.26 3.57
N ALA A 8 -2.57 -14.63 3.35
CA ALA A 8 -3.24 -14.43 2.05
C ALA A 8 -3.75 -12.98 1.94
N LEU A 9 -2.92 -12.09 1.37
CA LEU A 9 -3.35 -10.72 1.05
C LEU A 9 -3.70 -10.59 -0.43
N PHE A 10 -4.98 -10.37 -0.72
CA PHE A 10 -5.43 -9.92 -2.03
C PHE A 10 -5.32 -8.39 -2.09
N LEU A 11 -4.25 -7.87 -2.69
CA LEU A 11 -4.20 -6.51 -3.19
C LEU A 11 -5.11 -6.44 -4.44
N GLN A 12 -6.42 -6.33 -4.24
CA GLN A 12 -7.28 -5.84 -5.31
C GLN A 12 -6.87 -4.40 -5.58
N GLN A 13 -6.24 -4.16 -6.73
CA GLN A 13 -6.01 -2.82 -7.26
C GLN A 13 -7.38 -2.16 -7.38
N GLY A 14 -7.75 -1.36 -6.39
CA GLY A 14 -8.96 -0.56 -6.47
C GLY A 14 -8.83 0.30 -7.72
N ALA A 15 -9.82 0.25 -8.59
CA ALA A 15 -9.96 1.07 -9.80
C ALA A 15 -10.15 2.57 -9.49
N GLY A 16 -9.44 3.10 -8.48
CA GLY A 16 -9.62 4.44 -7.93
C GLY A 16 -8.32 5.13 -7.53
N ALA A 17 -7.16 4.63 -7.99
CA ALA A 17 -5.95 5.43 -7.91
C ALA A 17 -6.09 6.64 -8.84
N VAL A 18 -6.15 7.84 -8.26
CA VAL A 18 -6.13 9.08 -9.05
C VAL A 18 -4.67 9.34 -9.39
N LEU A 19 -4.31 9.09 -10.63
CA LEU A 19 -2.96 9.29 -11.18
C LEU A 19 -2.96 10.51 -12.10
N ALA A 20 -1.81 11.18 -12.18
CA ALA A 20 -1.60 12.15 -13.24
C ALA A 20 -1.67 11.44 -14.62
N PRO A 21 -2.15 12.11 -15.68
CA PRO A 21 -2.22 11.53 -17.01
C PRO A 21 -0.86 10.98 -17.47
N GLY A 22 -0.86 9.81 -18.11
CA GLY A 22 0.36 9.17 -18.61
C GLY A 22 1.21 8.47 -17.55
N MET A 23 0.71 8.26 -16.33
CA MET A 23 1.40 7.49 -15.29
C MET A 23 0.75 6.13 -15.06
N THR A 24 1.58 5.14 -14.76
CA THR A 24 1.16 3.85 -14.20
C THR A 24 1.81 3.64 -12.85
N ALA A 25 1.08 2.99 -11.94
CA ALA A 25 1.53 2.70 -10.58
C ALA A 25 1.78 1.21 -10.41
N THR A 26 2.97 0.85 -9.96
CA THR A 26 3.34 -0.52 -9.60
C THR A 26 3.29 -0.66 -8.08
N PRO A 27 2.44 -1.53 -7.52
CA PRO A 27 2.38 -1.75 -6.08
C PRO A 27 3.67 -2.45 -5.60
N PRO A 28 4.08 -2.23 -4.34
CA PRO A 28 5.22 -2.93 -3.78
C PRO A 28 4.95 -4.43 -3.66
N SER A 29 6.00 -5.23 -3.85
CA SER A 29 5.97 -6.69 -3.72
C SER A 29 7.22 -7.18 -2.98
N GLY A 30 7.21 -8.44 -2.52
CA GLY A 30 8.38 -9.06 -1.90
C GLY A 30 8.82 -8.39 -0.58
N ARG A 31 10.11 -8.06 -0.46
CA ARG A 31 10.71 -7.59 0.80
C ARG A 31 10.14 -6.25 1.31
N PRO A 32 9.99 -5.19 0.49
CA PRO A 32 9.34 -3.94 0.93
C PRO A 32 7.93 -4.15 1.46
N PHE A 33 7.14 -4.96 0.75
CA PHE A 33 5.79 -5.32 1.18
C PHE A 33 5.81 -6.01 2.54
N ASN A 34 6.61 -7.07 2.71
CA ASN A 34 6.72 -7.81 3.97
C ASN A 34 7.16 -6.92 5.14
N ALA A 35 8.11 -6.01 4.90
CA ALA A 35 8.57 -5.07 5.92
C ALA A 35 7.44 -4.13 6.39
N CYS A 36 6.64 -3.62 5.45
CA CYS A 36 5.49 -2.76 5.75
C CYS A 36 4.33 -3.49 6.43
N MET A 37 4.17 -4.79 6.16
CA MET A 37 3.10 -5.62 6.75
C MET A 37 3.45 -6.17 8.14
N ARG A 38 4.72 -6.15 8.55
CA ARG A 38 5.18 -6.64 9.86
C ARG A 38 4.37 -6.12 11.07
N PRO A 39 3.94 -4.83 11.14
CA PRO A 39 3.12 -4.35 12.25
C PRO A 39 1.76 -5.06 12.42
N LEU A 40 1.27 -5.68 11.35
CA LEU A 40 0.00 -6.41 11.29
C LEU A 40 0.14 -7.90 11.61
N ALA A 41 1.36 -8.44 11.59
CA ALA A 41 1.60 -9.86 11.87
C ALA A 41 1.23 -10.28 13.30
N THR A 42 1.06 -9.31 14.21
CA THR A 42 0.64 -9.54 15.59
C THR A 42 -0.85 -9.27 15.83
N ASP A 43 -1.62 -8.89 14.80
CA ASP A 43 -3.06 -8.72 14.96
C ASP A 43 -3.69 -10.08 15.25
N ARG A 44 -4.35 -10.16 16.41
CA ARG A 44 -5.03 -11.37 16.91
C ARG A 44 -6.48 -11.47 16.47
N ALA A 45 -6.93 -10.55 15.61
CA ALA A 45 -8.28 -10.49 15.09
C ALA A 45 -8.22 -10.40 13.58
N THR A 46 -9.13 -11.10 12.90
CA THR A 46 -9.37 -10.88 11.47
C THR A 46 -9.89 -9.47 11.30
N ALA A 47 -9.14 -8.63 10.60
CA ALA A 47 -9.46 -7.23 10.40
C ALA A 47 -9.19 -6.83 8.96
N SER A 48 -10.09 -6.03 8.40
CA SER A 48 -9.94 -5.45 7.07
C SER A 48 -10.08 -3.94 7.12
N SER A 49 -9.13 -3.24 6.50
CA SER A 49 -9.12 -1.78 6.40
C SER A 49 -9.06 -1.35 4.94
N ARG A 50 -9.80 -0.31 4.60
CA ARG A 50 -9.69 0.41 3.33
C ARG A 50 -9.20 1.82 3.64
N ILE A 51 -7.99 2.15 3.18
CA ILE A 51 -7.29 3.40 3.50
C ILE A 51 -6.82 4.01 2.19
N THR A 52 -7.07 5.30 1.99
CA THR A 52 -6.49 6.05 0.86
C THR A 52 -5.38 6.96 1.35
N ILE A 53 -4.22 6.88 0.69
CA ILE A 53 -3.07 7.75 0.96
C ILE A 53 -2.91 8.72 -0.21
N SER A 54 -2.94 10.02 0.08
CA SER A 54 -2.65 11.07 -0.90
C SER A 54 -1.20 11.51 -0.76
N CYS A 55 -0.47 11.57 -1.87
CA CYS A 55 0.91 12.07 -1.94
C CYS A 55 0.93 13.31 -2.85
N ALA A 56 1.64 14.35 -2.45
CA ALA A 56 1.58 15.65 -3.14
C ALA A 56 2.34 15.66 -4.48
N THR A 57 3.36 14.82 -4.62
CA THR A 57 4.19 14.75 -5.83
C THR A 57 4.81 13.37 -5.99
N VAL A 58 5.15 13.04 -7.24
CA VAL A 58 6.01 11.91 -7.60
C VAL A 58 7.30 12.46 -8.17
N ARG A 59 8.43 12.04 -7.60
CA ARG A 59 9.78 12.42 -8.05
C ARG A 59 10.59 11.16 -8.33
N ASN A 60 11.14 11.05 -9.54
CA ASN A 60 11.92 9.91 -9.99
C ASN A 60 11.21 8.56 -9.73
N GLY A 61 9.91 8.51 -10.03
CA GLY A 61 9.05 7.35 -9.83
C GLY A 61 8.71 7.03 -8.37
N VAL A 62 9.07 7.88 -7.42
CA VAL A 62 8.80 7.68 -5.99
C VAL A 62 7.83 8.75 -5.48
N PRO A 63 6.74 8.39 -4.79
CA PRO A 63 5.82 9.36 -4.22
C PRO A 63 6.40 10.02 -2.97
N ASP A 64 6.12 11.31 -2.78
CA ASP A 64 6.59 12.10 -1.64
C ASP A 64 5.44 12.89 -0.97
N GLN A 65 5.68 13.33 0.27
CA GLN A 65 4.73 14.10 1.08
C GLN A 65 3.37 13.39 1.27
N CYS A 66 3.42 12.07 1.47
CA CYS A 66 2.25 11.24 1.63
C CYS A 66 1.54 11.44 2.99
N ARG A 67 0.21 11.57 2.95
CA ARG A 67 -0.69 11.73 4.09
C ARG A 67 -1.93 10.85 3.95
N LEU A 68 -2.58 10.54 5.07
CA LEU A 68 -3.90 9.87 5.02
C LEU A 68 -4.93 10.82 4.42
N GLU A 69 -5.64 10.35 3.41
CA GLU A 69 -6.82 11.02 2.85
C GLU A 69 -8.08 10.48 3.53
N THR A 70 -8.19 9.15 3.63
CA THR A 70 -9.33 8.45 4.27
C THR A 70 -8.85 7.36 5.24
N GLY A 71 -9.77 6.87 6.08
CA GLY A 71 -9.49 5.75 6.98
C GLY A 71 -8.80 6.15 8.29
N GLN A 72 -9.09 7.35 8.79
CA GLN A 72 -8.58 7.87 10.06
C GLN A 72 -9.07 7.08 11.28
N ASP A 73 -10.23 6.42 11.14
CA ASP A 73 -10.88 5.54 12.10
C ASP A 73 -10.29 4.12 12.14
N ASN A 74 -9.64 3.66 11.06
CA ASN A 74 -8.98 2.35 11.00
C ASN A 74 -7.88 2.22 12.06
N PRO A 75 -7.53 1.00 12.53
CA PRO A 75 -6.51 0.81 13.55
C PRO A 75 -5.16 1.46 13.23
N VAL A 76 -4.47 1.97 14.26
CA VAL A 76 -3.15 2.64 14.12
C VAL A 76 -2.17 1.81 13.28
N ARG A 77 -2.11 0.49 13.50
CA ARG A 77 -1.21 -0.42 12.80
C ARG A 77 -1.54 -0.52 11.30
N HIS A 78 -2.82 -0.52 10.93
CA HIS A 78 -3.28 -0.54 9.54
C HIS A 78 -2.93 0.78 8.85
N ARG A 79 -3.13 1.92 9.53
CA ARG A 79 -2.71 3.24 9.01
C ARG A 79 -1.20 3.33 8.82
N THR A 80 -0.42 2.78 9.75
CA THR A 80 1.05 2.73 9.63
C THR A 80 1.49 1.85 8.46
N ALA A 81 0.92 0.66 8.31
CA ALA A 81 1.21 -0.23 7.19
C ALA A 81 0.84 0.42 5.85
N ALA A 82 -0.33 1.06 5.76
CA ALA A 82 -0.76 1.77 4.56
C ALA A 82 0.19 2.92 4.19
N ARG A 83 0.62 3.75 5.16
CA ARG A 83 1.61 4.81 4.91
C ARG A 83 2.96 4.27 4.45
N CYS A 84 3.40 3.14 5.02
CA CYS A 84 4.62 2.47 4.60
C CYS A 84 4.52 1.99 3.15
N LEU A 85 3.46 1.24 2.83
CA LEU A 85 3.22 0.71 1.49
C LEU A 85 3.14 1.82 0.44
N ALA A 86 2.43 2.91 0.73
CA ALA A 86 2.30 4.04 -0.19
C ALA A 86 3.66 4.59 -0.67
N ARG A 87 4.67 4.66 0.21
CA ARG A 87 6.03 5.12 -0.14
C ARG A 87 6.82 4.13 -1.00
N GLU A 88 6.42 2.87 -0.98
CA GLU A 88 7.07 1.80 -1.74
C GLU A 88 6.47 1.62 -3.14
N TYR A 89 5.38 2.33 -3.48
CA TYR A 89 4.87 2.37 -4.86
C TYR A 89 5.93 2.95 -5.80
N ARG A 90 5.92 2.44 -7.03
CA ARG A 90 6.75 2.96 -8.13
C ARG A 90 5.88 3.43 -9.26
N PHE A 91 6.19 4.62 -9.80
CA PHE A 91 5.43 5.24 -10.86
C PHE A 91 6.29 5.33 -12.11
N ILE A 92 5.72 4.91 -13.23
CA ILE A 92 6.38 4.89 -14.55
C ILE A 92 5.55 5.74 -15.51
N ASP A 93 6.24 6.55 -16.30
CA ASP A 93 5.66 7.28 -17.41
C ASP A 93 5.36 6.31 -18.57
N THR A 94 4.11 6.22 -18.99
CA THR A 94 3.65 5.24 -19.99
C THR A 94 4.16 5.51 -21.40
N ALA A 95 4.54 6.75 -21.70
CA ALA A 95 5.03 7.12 -23.02
C ALA A 95 6.52 6.78 -23.18
N THR A 96 7.29 6.89 -22.09
CA THR A 96 8.76 6.76 -22.12
C THR A 96 9.28 5.50 -21.43
N GLY A 97 8.49 4.87 -20.57
CA GLY A 97 8.91 3.77 -19.70
C GLY A 97 9.89 4.18 -18.60
N GLN A 98 10.16 5.48 -18.43
CA GLN A 98 11.08 6.02 -17.43
C GLN A 98 10.37 6.28 -16.09
N PRO A 99 11.12 6.42 -14.98
CA PRO A 99 10.55 6.84 -13.71
C PRO A 99 9.77 8.16 -13.87
N ALA A 100 8.49 8.14 -13.47
CA ALA A 100 7.61 9.27 -13.64
C ALA A 100 8.06 10.47 -12.78
N ASN A 101 7.83 11.68 -13.28
CA ASN A 101 7.94 12.92 -12.51
C ASN A 101 6.64 13.70 -12.67
N GLY A 102 6.03 14.16 -11.58
CA GLY A 102 4.83 14.98 -11.68
C GLY A 102 4.05 15.20 -10.40
N GLY A 103 2.76 15.46 -10.61
CA GLY A 103 1.82 16.01 -9.63
C GLY A 103 1.30 15.01 -8.58
N PRO A 104 0.22 15.39 -7.89
CA PRO A 104 -0.31 14.59 -6.78
C PRO A 104 -0.88 13.26 -7.25
N VAL A 105 -0.82 12.26 -6.37
CA VAL A 105 -1.40 10.93 -6.59
C VAL A 105 -2.18 10.48 -5.36
N SER A 106 -3.28 9.77 -5.55
CA SER A 106 -4.00 9.08 -4.47
C SER A 106 -3.92 7.57 -4.65
N ILE A 107 -3.48 6.88 -3.60
CA ILE A 107 -3.16 5.46 -3.58
C ILE A 107 -4.18 4.75 -2.66
N PRO A 108 -5.17 4.04 -3.21
CA PRO A 108 -6.08 3.21 -2.42
C PRO A 108 -5.36 1.94 -1.97
N ILE A 109 -5.42 1.66 -0.66
CA ILE A 109 -4.78 0.51 -0.03
C ILE A 109 -5.84 -0.29 0.74
N SER A 110 -5.98 -1.55 0.35
CA SER A 110 -6.81 -2.54 1.05
C SER A 110 -5.90 -3.46 1.84
N LEU A 111 -6.11 -3.52 3.15
CA LEU A 111 -5.40 -4.41 4.07
C LEU A 111 -6.40 -5.41 4.61
N SER A 112 -6.07 -6.69 4.55
CA SER A 112 -6.87 -7.76 5.16
C SER A 112 -5.94 -8.72 5.86
N VAL A 113 -6.10 -8.87 7.18
CA VAL A 113 -5.35 -9.85 7.98
C VAL A 113 -6.30 -10.99 8.24
N GLN A 114 -5.98 -12.19 7.76
CA GLN A 114 -6.69 -13.41 8.10
C GLN A 114 -5.84 -14.18 9.12
N ILE A 115 -6.45 -14.54 10.25
CA ILE A 115 -5.85 -15.51 11.14
C ILE A 115 -6.06 -16.87 10.49
N GLN A 116 -4.99 -17.55 10.11
CA GLN A 116 -5.07 -18.99 9.93
C GLN A 116 -4.96 -19.60 11.33
N ASP A 117 -6.10 -20.04 11.88
CA ASP A 117 -6.09 -20.88 13.08
C ASP A 117 -5.31 -22.15 12.75
N PRO A 118 -4.20 -22.44 13.47
CA PRO A 118 -3.55 -23.73 13.37
C PRO A 118 -4.37 -24.72 14.20
N PHE A 119 -5.41 -25.30 13.58
CA PHE A 119 -6.00 -26.54 14.09
C PHE A 119 -5.06 -27.71 13.82
#